data_AF-A0A0R3WYX8-F1
#
_entry.id   AF-A0A0R3WYX8-F1
#
_cell.length_a   1.000
_cell.length_b   1.000
_cell.length_c   1.000
_cell.angle_alpha   90.00
_cell.angle_beta   90.00
_cell.angle_gamma   90.00
#
_symmetry.space_group_name_H-M   'P 1'
#
loop_
_entity.id
_entity.type
_entity.pdbx_description
1 polymer ?
#
loop_
_entity_poly.entity_id
_entity_poly.type
_entity_poly.pdbx_seq_one_letter_code
_entity_poly.pdbx_strand_id
1 'polypeptide(L)' 'LITDEEADPQLKELSKAIFEIPHTVDCLQSVLAVIPLQLLAFHVARMKGLDVDCPRNLAKSVTVE' A
#
# COMPACT_ATOMS: atom_id res chain seq x y z
N LEU A 1 6.17 -5.72 5.42
CA LEU A 1 7.16 -5.72 4.32
C LEU A 1 6.49 -6.31 3.08
N ILE A 2 6.81 -5.86 1.86
CA ILE A 2 6.18 -6.36 0.62
C ILE A 2 7.24 -7.10 -0.17
N THR A 3 6.93 -8.31 -0.63
CA THR A 3 7.84 -9.17 -1.39
C THR A 3 7.07 -9.98 -2.43
N ASP A 4 7.69 -10.17 -3.58
CA ASP A 4 7.23 -10.94 -4.74
C ASP A 4 7.79 -12.37 -4.79
N GLU A 5 8.70 -12.68 -3.87
CA GLU A 5 9.31 -13.99 -3.69
C GLU A 5 8.80 -14.63 -2.38
N GLU A 6 9.02 -15.94 -2.24
CA GLU A 6 8.76 -16.60 -0.95
C GLU A 6 9.56 -15.91 0.15
N ALA A 7 8.88 -15.38 1.15
CA ALA A 7 9.52 -14.56 2.16
C ALA A 7 10.60 -15.33 2.91
N ASP A 8 11.86 -14.87 2.78
CA ASP A 8 13.04 -15.42 3.43
C ASP A 8 12.79 -15.60 4.95
N PRO A 9 13.17 -16.74 5.55
CA PRO A 9 13.12 -16.95 6.99
C PRO A 9 13.64 -15.76 7.83
N GLN A 10 14.71 -15.09 7.39
CA GLN A 10 15.27 -13.92 8.07
C GLN A 10 14.32 -12.72 8.04
N LEU A 11 13.60 -12.56 6.92
CA LEU A 11 12.65 -11.48 6.72
C LEU A 11 11.42 -11.65 7.61
N LYS A 12 11.02 -12.91 7.87
CA LYS A 12 9.95 -13.29 8.81
C LYS A 12 10.31 -12.96 10.24
N GLU A 13 11.57 -13.08 10.65
CA GLU A 13 12.02 -12.72 12.00
C GLU A 13 12.06 -11.20 12.22
N LEU A 14 12.39 -10.43 11.19
CA LEU A 14 12.51 -8.96 11.28
C LEU A 14 11.17 -8.22 11.11
N SER A 15 10.16 -8.86 10.52
CA SER A 15 8.91 -8.20 10.12
C SER A 15 7.70 -8.73 10.89
N LYS A 16 6.90 -7.82 11.47
CA LYS A 16 5.62 -8.19 12.12
C LYS A 16 4.55 -8.71 11.16
N ALA A 17 4.61 -8.29 9.90
CA ALA A 17 3.70 -8.71 8.84
C ALA A 17 4.39 -8.61 7.48
N ILE A 18 4.15 -9.61 6.63
CA ILE A 18 4.65 -9.69 5.27
C ILE A 18 3.47 -9.82 4.31
N PHE A 19 3.48 -9.02 3.25
CA PHE A 19 2.53 -9.10 2.15
C PHE A 19 3.26 -9.71 0.96
N GLU A 20 2.91 -10.95 0.65
CA GLU A 20 3.41 -11.66 -0.52
C GLU A 20 2.53 -11.29 -1.72
N ILE A 21 3.16 -10.80 -2.78
CA ILE A 21 2.50 -10.50 -4.06
C ILE A 21 2.88 -11.58 -5.08
N PRO A 22 1.98 -11.95 -6.01
CA PRO A 22 2.30 -12.94 -7.01
C PRO A 22 3.39 -12.43 -7.95
N HIS A 23 4.32 -13.31 -8.32
CA HIS A 23 5.33 -13.02 -9.33
C HIS A 23 4.68 -12.58 -10.65
N THR A 24 5.14 -11.47 -11.20
CA THR A 24 4.68 -10.90 -12.47
C THR A 24 5.86 -10.40 -13.30
N VAL A 25 5.60 -9.80 -14.46
CA VAL A 25 6.65 -9.15 -15.25
C VAL A 25 7.17 -7.90 -14.53
N ASP A 26 8.49 -7.65 -14.64
CA ASP A 26 9.19 -6.57 -13.91
C ASP A 26 8.48 -5.20 -14.02
N CYS A 27 7.92 -4.88 -15.20
CA CYS A 27 7.25 -3.61 -15.44
C CYS A 27 5.94 -3.44 -14.66
N LEU A 28 5.30 -4.52 -14.23
CA LEU A 28 4.05 -4.50 -13.45
C LEU A 28 4.28 -4.69 -11.95
N GLN A 29 5.49 -5.06 -11.53
CA GLN A 29 5.78 -5.37 -10.13
C GLN A 29 5.49 -4.18 -9.20
N SER A 30 5.85 -2.97 -9.63
CA SER A 30 5.60 -1.74 -8.87
C SER A 30 4.11 -1.44 -8.69
N VAL A 31 3.28 -1.74 -9.69
CA VAL A 31 1.84 -1.53 -9.61
C VAL A 31 1.22 -2.46 -8.57
N LEU A 32 1.59 -3.75 -8.60
CA LEU A 32 1.09 -4.73 -7.63
C LEU A 32 1.57 -4.42 -6.20
N ALA A 33 2.81 -3.98 -6.03
CA ALA A 33 3.35 -3.61 -4.72
C ALA A 33 2.63 -2.40 -4.07
N VAL A 34 2.00 -1.52 -4.85
CA VAL A 34 1.28 -0.35 -4.31
C VAL A 34 -0.12 -0.69 -3.81
N ILE A 35 -0.76 -1.74 -4.34
CA ILE A 35 -2.14 -2.12 -3.98
C ILE A 35 -2.30 -2.42 -2.48
N PRO A 36 -1.44 -3.24 -1.82
CA PRO A 36 -1.53 -3.47 -0.39
C PRO A 36 -1.38 -2.19 0.44
N LEU A 37 -0.55 -1.25 -0.01
CA LEU A 37 -0.35 0.03 0.67
C LEU A 37 -1.58 0.93 0.55
N GLN A 38 -2.24 0.96 -0.60
CA GLN A 38 -3.50 1.67 -0.81
C GLN A 38 -4.62 1.12 0.09
N LEU A 39 -4.74 -0.21 0.17
CA LEU A 39 -5.71 -0.89 1.04
C LEU A 39 -5.42 -0.63 2.52
N LEU A 40 -4.15 -0.69 2.92
CA LEU A 40 -3.73 -0.36 4.28
C LEU A 40 -4.14 1.07 4.66
N ALA A 41 -3.86 2.05 3.78
CA ALA A 41 -4.24 3.44 4.01
C ALA A 41 -5.78 3.60 4.14
N PHE A 42 -6.53 2.96 3.25
CA PHE A 42 -8.00 2.95 3.28
C PHE A 42 -8.54 2.38 4.61
N HIS A 43 -8.06 1.19 5.02
CA HIS A 43 -8.53 0.57 6.26
C HIS A 43 -8.16 1.38 7.50
N VAL A 44 -6.95 1.94 7.55
CA VAL A 44 -6.53 2.81 8.65
C VAL A 44 -7.38 4.08 8.71
N ALA A 45 -7.66 4.72 7.58
CA ALA A 45 -8.50 5.92 7.52
C ALA A 45 -9.95 5.63 7.98
N ARG A 46 -10.53 4.51 7.53
CA ARG A 46 -11.85 4.05 7.98
C ARG A 46 -11.90 3.74 9.46
N MET A 47 -10.90 3.03 10.00
CA MET A 47 -10.80 2.74 11.44
C MET A 47 -10.68 4.02 12.29
N LYS A 48 -10.06 5.06 11.74
CA LYS A 48 -9.95 6.37 12.38
C LYS A 48 -11.19 7.27 12.18
N GLY A 49 -12.21 6.81 11.45
CA GLY A 49 -13.40 7.60 11.15
C GLY A 49 -13.11 8.84 10.30
N LEU A 50 -12.05 8.80 9.47
CA LEU A 50 -11.70 9.89 8.56
C LEU A 50 -12.48 9.77 7.25
N ASP A 51 -12.73 10.92 6.62
CA ASP A 51 -13.26 10.97 5.26
C ASP A 51 -12.17 10.54 4.28
N VAL A 52 -12.39 9.40 3.62
CA VAL A 52 -11.44 8.79 2.69
C VAL A 52 -11.54 9.40 1.29
N ASP A 53 -12.73 9.85 0.91
CA ASP A 53 -13.00 10.38 -0.43
C ASP A 53 -12.65 11.88 -0.51
N CYS A 54 -12.80 12.60 0.61
CA CYS A 54 -12.49 14.02 0.73
C CYS A 54 -11.55 14.28 1.92
N PRO A 55 -10.26 13.91 1.80
CA PRO A 55 -9.30 14.15 2.87
C PRO A 55 -9.12 15.65 3.11
N ARG A 56 -8.95 16.03 4.38
CA ARG A 56 -8.81 17.44 4.78
C ARG A 56 -7.65 18.11 4.05
N ASN A 57 -7.85 19.37 3.66
CA ASN A 57 -6.86 20.24 3.01
C ASN A 57 -6.38 19.76 1.62
N LEU A 58 -7.07 18.80 1.00
CA LEU A 58 -6.74 18.30 -0.33
C LEU A 58 -7.88 18.58 -1.30
N ALA A 59 -7.50 18.88 -2.53
CA ALA A 59 -8.39 18.94 -3.68
C ALA A 59 -7.98 17.84 -4.67
N LYS A 60 -8.93 17.39 -5.49
CA LYS A 60 -8.66 16.40 -6.55
C LYS A 60 -7.60 16.85 -7.55
N SER A 61 -7.53 18.16 -7.78
CA SER A 61 -6.52 18.84 -8.59
C SER A 61 -6.42 20.29 -8.13
N VAL A 62 -5.21 20.84 -8.06
CA VAL A 62 -4.98 22.26 -7.80
C VAL A 62 -4.90 22.97 -9.16
N THR A 63 -5.86 23.84 -9.46
CA THR A 63 -6.00 24.48 -10.77
C THR A 63 -5.92 26.01 -10.72
N VAL A 64 -5.61 26.57 -9.54
CA VAL A 64 -5.40 28.01 -9.35
C VAL A 64 -3.95 28.25 -8.96
N GLU A 65 -3.32 29.25 -9.59
CA GLU A 65 -1.96 29.72 -9.29
C GLU A 65 -1.96 30.67 -8.08
#